data_AF-A0A956WLH0-F1
#
_entry.id   AF-A0A956WLH0-F1
#
_cell.length_a   1.000
_cell.length_b   1.000
_cell.length_c   1.000
_cell.angle_alpha   90.00
_cell.angle_beta   90.00
_cell.angle_gamma   90.00
#
_symmetry.space_group_name_H-M   'P 1'
#
loop_
_entity.id
_entity.type
_entity.pdbx_description
1 polymer ?
#
loop_
_entity_poly.entity_id
_entity_poly.type
_entity_poly.pdbx_seq_one_letter_code
_entity_poly.pdbx_strand_id
1 'polypeptide(L)'
;MSGDLIAVLVVLLIVLGAAGAFLARRPGKPAPAAPRTDSRHALSPPGTAPDATISRQAPGSAFVAELNELQHTGQWDVLLRRLDTMLPEWPVSSSLIEVTRAVSNLDHDLALLPEDPVTGVVTKRLRAQTDAVSEHLWRLAGQLVVAEHMRGSALQQRLAQEDAVLLRLLPAIQSAQDDLVQLTMGGDTSNALQRAEGRFLALGETARELQDLSG
;
A
#
# COMPACT_ATOMS: atom_id res chain seq x y z
N MET A 1 -2.55 38.49 -0.50
CA MET A 1 -2.44 37.10 -0.98
C MET A 1 -1.05 36.92 -1.58
N SER A 2 -0.50 35.70 -1.52
CA SER A 2 0.63 35.24 -2.34
C SER A 2 2.05 35.45 -1.77
N GLY A 3 2.31 34.99 -0.54
CA GLY A 3 3.67 34.71 -0.04
C GLY A 3 3.92 33.20 0.12
N ASP A 4 2.97 32.49 0.74
CA ASP A 4 3.12 31.06 1.07
C ASP A 4 3.10 30.12 -0.14
N LEU A 5 2.35 30.45 -1.20
CA LEU A 5 2.26 29.57 -2.37
C LEU A 5 3.59 29.49 -3.14
N ILE A 6 4.39 30.55 -3.11
CA ILE A 6 5.71 30.59 -3.75
C ILE A 6 6.72 29.78 -2.92
N ALA A 7 6.62 29.82 -1.58
CA ALA A 7 7.49 29.05 -0.70
C ALA A 7 7.28 27.54 -0.87
N VAL A 8 6.03 27.07 -0.96
CA VAL A 8 5.72 25.65 -1.18
C VAL A 8 6.21 25.17 -2.55
N LEU A 9 6.06 25.98 -3.60
CA LEU A 9 6.52 25.63 -4.94
C LEU A 9 8.05 25.55 -5.05
N VAL A 10 8.77 26.43 -4.35
CA VAL A 10 10.24 26.42 -4.33
C VAL A 10 10.78 25.22 -3.57
N VAL A 11 10.16 24.83 -2.45
CA VAL A 11 10.54 23.61 -1.71
C VAL A 11 10.29 22.37 -2.55
N LEU A 12 9.15 22.29 -3.25
CA LEU A 12 8.82 21.17 -4.15
C LEU A 12 9.84 21.02 -5.30
N LEU A 13 10.28 22.14 -5.88
CA LEU A 13 11.27 22.15 -6.98
C LEU A 13 12.68 21.78 -6.51
N ILE A 14 13.08 22.13 -5.29
CA ILE A 14 14.39 21.75 -4.73
C ILE A 14 14.43 20.24 -4.45
N VAL A 15 13.33 19.65 -3.97
CA VAL A 15 13.22 18.20 -3.75
C VAL A 15 13.26 17.43 -5.07
N LEU A 16 12.58 17.91 -6.13
CA LEU A 16 12.66 17.29 -7.46
C LEU A 16 14.05 17.44 -8.11
N GLY A 17 14.78 18.53 -7.85
CA GLY A 17 16.11 18.76 -8.41
C GLY A 17 17.20 17.84 -7.85
N ALA A 18 17.08 17.40 -6.61
CA ALA A 18 18.08 16.54 -5.96
C ALA A 18 18.05 15.08 -6.45
N ALA A 19 16.92 14.59 -6.97
CA ALA A 19 16.78 13.23 -7.46
C ALA A 19 17.39 13.01 -8.87
N GLY A 20 17.69 14.07 -9.62
CA GLY A 20 18.13 13.98 -11.02
C GLY A 20 19.63 13.75 -11.26
N ALA A 21 20.49 13.85 -10.25
CA ALA A 21 21.93 13.99 -10.49
C ALA A 21 22.78 12.72 -10.29
N PHE A 22 22.22 11.58 -9.89
CA PHE A 22 23.04 10.43 -9.44
C PHE A 22 23.21 9.26 -10.44
N LEU A 23 22.75 9.39 -11.70
CA LEU A 23 22.87 8.32 -12.70
C LEU A 23 23.99 8.56 -13.74
N ALA A 24 25.23 8.71 -13.30
CA ALA A 24 26.38 8.68 -14.21
C ALA A 24 27.67 8.18 -13.56
N ARG A 25 27.91 6.85 -13.58
CA ARG A 25 29.23 6.18 -13.76
C ARG A 25 29.06 4.65 -13.57
N ARG A 26 28.98 3.85 -14.66
CA ARG A 26 30.07 3.15 -15.39
C ARG A 26 30.49 1.79 -14.73
N PRO A 27 31.27 0.90 -15.40
CA PRO A 27 30.81 -0.31 -16.10
C PRO A 27 31.45 -1.62 -15.57
N GLY A 28 31.03 -2.80 -16.06
CA GLY A 28 31.82 -4.03 -15.87
C GLY A 28 31.13 -5.37 -16.17
N LYS A 29 31.38 -5.91 -17.36
CA LYS A 29 31.14 -7.28 -17.88
C LYS A 29 32.41 -8.15 -17.59
N PRO A 30 32.51 -9.49 -17.77
CA PRO A 30 31.60 -10.67 -17.77
C PRO A 30 32.06 -11.91 -16.92
N ALA A 31 31.17 -12.93 -16.76
CA ALA A 31 31.34 -14.42 -16.81
C ALA A 31 32.37 -15.15 -15.87
N PRO A 32 32.35 -16.50 -15.63
CA PRO A 32 31.72 -17.59 -16.40
C PRO A 32 31.02 -18.72 -15.59
N ALA A 33 30.62 -19.76 -16.31
CA ALA A 33 29.70 -20.83 -15.95
C ALA A 33 30.34 -22.19 -15.59
N ALA A 34 29.48 -23.07 -15.03
CA ALA A 34 29.48 -24.55 -15.00
C ALA A 34 30.31 -25.26 -13.89
N PRO A 35 30.09 -26.56 -13.58
CA PRO A 35 29.06 -27.53 -14.03
C PRO A 35 28.37 -28.36 -12.90
N ARG A 36 27.44 -29.23 -13.33
CA ARG A 36 26.69 -30.27 -12.59
C ARG A 36 27.55 -31.42 -12.04
N THR A 37 27.08 -32.08 -10.97
CA THR A 37 27.04 -33.55 -10.75
C THR A 37 26.26 -33.78 -9.43
N ASP A 38 25.12 -34.47 -9.34
CA ASP A 38 24.69 -35.85 -9.63
C ASP A 38 24.63 -36.73 -8.36
N SER A 39 23.44 -37.31 -8.15
CA SER A 39 23.13 -38.59 -7.52
C SER A 39 23.24 -38.88 -6.00
N ARG A 40 22.05 -39.11 -5.44
CA ARG A 40 21.55 -40.36 -4.79
C ARG A 40 21.74 -40.63 -3.27
N HIS A 41 20.56 -40.75 -2.66
CA HIS A 41 20.09 -41.82 -1.75
C HIS A 41 20.74 -41.98 -0.36
N ALA A 42 19.93 -41.67 0.66
CA ALA A 42 19.74 -42.56 1.81
C ALA A 42 18.32 -42.33 2.40
N LEU A 43 17.47 -43.36 2.31
CA LEU A 43 16.22 -43.48 3.06
C LEU A 43 16.53 -44.00 4.47
N SER A 44 15.87 -43.45 5.49
CA SER A 44 15.44 -44.19 6.69
C SER A 44 14.21 -43.50 7.31
N PRO A 45 13.20 -44.27 7.81
CA PRO A 45 11.86 -43.77 8.13
C PRO A 45 11.65 -43.63 9.66
N PRO A 46 10.40 -43.48 10.19
CA PRO A 46 9.93 -42.27 10.84
C PRO A 46 9.89 -42.41 12.38
N GLY A 47 10.48 -41.45 13.09
CA GLY A 47 10.28 -41.29 14.52
C GLY A 47 8.98 -40.53 14.78
N THR A 48 7.99 -41.23 15.31
CA THR A 48 6.71 -40.71 15.83
C THR A 48 6.98 -39.68 16.93
N ALA A 49 7.10 -38.41 16.56
CA ALA A 49 6.93 -37.29 17.47
C ALA A 49 5.46 -36.86 17.41
N PRO A 50 4.78 -36.65 18.55
CA PRO A 50 3.43 -36.14 18.55
C PRO A 50 3.42 -34.77 17.88
N ASP A 51 2.55 -34.66 16.90
CA ASP A 51 2.16 -33.50 16.12
C ASP A 51 1.69 -32.37 17.07
N ALA A 52 2.63 -31.66 17.66
CA ALA A 52 2.40 -30.29 18.07
C ALA A 52 2.46 -29.46 16.79
N THR A 53 1.39 -29.55 15.99
CA THR A 53 1.05 -28.58 14.95
C THR A 53 0.64 -27.29 15.67
N ILE A 54 1.58 -26.71 16.43
CA ILE A 54 1.62 -25.28 16.65
C ILE A 54 1.83 -24.76 15.24
N SER A 55 0.74 -24.36 14.58
CA SER A 55 0.78 -23.57 13.37
C SER A 55 1.76 -22.45 13.65
N ARG A 56 2.99 -22.57 13.14
CA ARG A 56 3.93 -21.46 13.04
C ARG A 56 3.31 -20.54 12.01
N GLN A 57 2.34 -19.76 12.47
CA GLN A 57 1.81 -18.65 11.72
C GLN A 57 3.01 -17.75 11.45
N ALA A 58 3.39 -17.62 10.18
CA ALA A 58 4.52 -16.79 9.80
C ALA A 58 4.29 -15.39 10.40
N PRO A 59 5.32 -14.74 10.98
CA PRO A 59 5.14 -13.48 11.70
C PRO A 59 4.39 -12.42 10.87
N GLY A 60 4.58 -12.40 9.54
CA GLY A 60 3.83 -11.54 8.63
C GLY A 60 2.32 -11.82 8.56
N SER A 61 1.86 -13.07 8.69
CA SER A 61 0.42 -13.39 8.61
C SER A 61 -0.33 -13.11 9.90
N ALA A 62 0.32 -13.19 11.06
CA ALA A 62 -0.25 -12.71 12.33
C ALA A 62 -0.40 -11.18 12.32
N PHE A 63 0.61 -10.47 11.80
CA PHE A 63 0.59 -9.02 11.67
C PHE A 63 -0.52 -8.53 10.72
N VAL A 64 -0.67 -9.18 9.56
CA VAL A 64 -1.76 -8.86 8.60
C VAL A 64 -3.13 -9.07 9.24
N ALA A 65 -3.32 -10.14 10.02
CA ALA A 65 -4.60 -10.40 10.70
C ALA A 65 -4.93 -9.32 11.73
N GLU A 66 -3.93 -8.89 12.51
CA GLU A 66 -4.04 -7.78 13.46
C GLU A 66 -4.46 -6.47 12.77
N LEU A 67 -3.80 -6.11 11.66
CA LEU A 67 -4.14 -4.90 10.90
C LEU A 67 -5.56 -4.94 10.34
N ASN A 68 -6.00 -6.09 9.82
CA ASN A 68 -7.38 -6.27 9.36
C ASN A 68 -8.38 -6.09 10.49
N GLU A 69 -8.14 -6.67 11.67
CA GLU A 69 -9.03 -6.54 12.82
C GLU A 69 -9.15 -5.08 13.28
N LEU A 70 -8.02 -4.36 13.33
CA LEU A 70 -7.99 -2.94 13.68
C LEU A 70 -8.78 -2.09 12.67
N GLN A 71 -8.66 -2.36 11.37
CA GLN A 71 -9.47 -1.69 10.34
C GLN A 71 -10.97 -1.98 10.54
N HIS A 72 -11.36 -3.26 10.69
CA HIS A 72 -12.77 -3.64 10.81
C HIS A 72 -13.44 -3.04 12.05
N THR A 73 -12.67 -2.80 13.11
CA THR A 73 -13.14 -2.15 14.34
C THR A 73 -13.01 -0.62 14.32
N GLY A 74 -12.54 -0.04 13.20
CA GLY A 74 -12.38 1.41 13.04
C GLY A 74 -11.25 2.02 13.88
N GLN A 75 -10.32 1.20 14.40
CA GLN A 75 -9.22 1.63 15.27
C GLN A 75 -8.02 2.17 14.47
N TRP A 76 -8.27 3.15 13.60
CA TRP A 76 -7.28 3.70 12.67
C TRP A 76 -6.05 4.31 13.35
N ASP A 77 -6.21 4.99 14.49
CA ASP A 77 -5.07 5.56 15.24
C ASP A 77 -4.12 4.48 15.78
N VAL A 78 -4.69 3.38 16.27
CA VAL A 78 -3.92 2.23 16.78
C VAL A 78 -3.19 1.57 15.62
N LEU A 79 -3.89 1.39 14.49
CA LEU A 79 -3.35 0.82 13.27
C LEU A 79 -2.14 1.63 12.76
N LEU A 80 -2.28 2.95 12.61
CA LEU A 80 -1.20 3.82 12.13
C LEU A 80 0.03 3.76 13.05
N ARG A 81 -0.18 3.79 14.38
CA ARG A 81 0.90 3.64 15.35
C ARG A 81 1.58 2.28 15.25
N ARG A 82 0.80 1.23 14.99
CA ARG A 82 1.30 -0.14 14.84
C ARG A 82 2.17 -0.29 13.60
N LEU A 83 1.78 0.30 12.47
CA LEU A 83 2.59 0.38 11.26
C LEU A 83 3.90 1.16 11.50
N ASP A 84 3.81 2.34 12.10
CA ASP A 84 4.96 3.19 12.41
C ASP A 84 6.00 2.49 13.30
N THR A 85 5.53 1.66 14.23
CA THR A 85 6.42 0.91 15.15
C THR A 85 7.03 -0.32 14.52
N MET A 86 6.31 -1.01 13.64
CA MET A 86 6.66 -2.36 13.18
C MET A 86 7.30 -2.38 11.79
N LEU A 87 7.10 -1.34 10.97
CA LEU A 87 7.66 -1.29 9.63
C LEU A 87 9.13 -0.86 9.66
N PRO A 88 9.97 -1.41 8.77
CA PRO A 88 11.35 -0.98 8.64
C PRO A 88 11.41 0.46 8.09
N GLU A 89 12.50 1.18 8.40
CA GLU A 89 12.77 2.55 7.92
C GLU A 89 13.13 2.59 6.42
N TRP A 90 12.21 2.18 5.56
CA TRP A 90 12.34 2.19 4.11
C TRP A 90 11.35 3.19 3.49
N PRO A 91 11.67 3.78 2.30
CA PRO A 91 10.77 4.73 1.65
C PRO A 91 9.35 4.19 1.44
N VAL A 92 9.24 2.93 1.00
CA VAL A 92 7.96 2.23 0.81
C VAL A 92 7.13 2.14 2.09
N SER A 93 7.75 2.06 3.28
CA SER A 93 7.05 2.04 4.56
C SER A 93 6.42 3.39 4.87
N SER A 94 7.14 4.49 4.61
CA SER A 94 6.63 5.85 4.76
C SER A 94 5.46 6.10 3.81
N SER A 95 5.60 5.72 2.53
CA SER A 95 4.52 5.83 1.54
C SER A 95 3.30 4.99 1.92
N LEU A 96 3.50 3.79 2.47
CA LEU A 96 2.41 2.94 2.96
C LEU A 96 1.65 3.63 4.09
N ILE A 97 2.36 4.17 5.09
CA ILE A 97 1.74 4.90 6.22
C ILE A 97 0.95 6.12 5.73
N GLU A 98 1.49 6.87 4.76
CA GLU A 98 0.80 8.02 4.16
C GLU A 98 -0.47 7.60 3.43
N VAL A 99 -0.41 6.56 2.59
CA VAL A 99 -1.58 6.01 1.89
C VAL A 99 -2.61 5.51 2.91
N THR A 100 -2.19 4.82 3.96
CA THR A 100 -3.09 4.37 5.03
C THR A 100 -3.78 5.53 5.73
N ARG A 101 -3.08 6.64 5.99
CA ARG A 101 -3.70 7.84 6.57
C ARG A 101 -4.73 8.45 5.62
N ALA A 102 -4.44 8.49 4.33
CA ALA A 102 -5.39 8.96 3.32
C ALA A 102 -6.64 8.06 3.25
N VAL A 103 -6.46 6.73 3.30
CA VAL A 103 -7.55 5.75 3.36
C VAL A 103 -8.40 5.93 4.62
N SER A 104 -7.78 6.13 5.79
CA SER A 104 -8.50 6.36 7.04
C SER A 104 -9.37 7.61 6.99
N ASN A 105 -8.85 8.71 6.44
CA ASN A 105 -9.62 9.94 6.24
C ASN A 105 -10.80 9.70 5.28
N LEU A 106 -10.58 8.95 4.19
CA LEU A 106 -11.63 8.61 3.24
C LEU A 106 -12.74 7.78 3.90
N ASP A 107 -12.39 6.77 4.70
CA ASP A 107 -13.37 5.95 5.42
C ASP A 107 -14.18 6.80 6.42
N HIS A 108 -13.52 7.73 7.11
CA HIS A 108 -14.17 8.70 7.98
C HIS A 108 -15.18 9.58 7.20
N ASP A 109 -14.76 10.15 6.06
CA ASP A 109 -15.62 10.99 5.23
C ASP A 109 -16.83 10.20 4.68
N LEU A 110 -16.63 8.95 4.28
CA LEU A 110 -17.70 8.06 3.83
C LEU A 110 -18.74 7.80 4.94
N ALA A 111 -18.31 7.73 6.19
CA ALA A 111 -19.21 7.53 7.34
C ALA A 111 -20.05 8.78 7.66
N LEU A 112 -19.66 9.96 7.17
CA LEU A 112 -20.38 11.23 7.38
C LEU A 112 -21.45 11.49 6.29
N LEU A 113 -21.47 10.70 5.21
CA LEU A 113 -22.42 10.88 4.12
C LEU A 113 -23.85 10.45 4.54
N PRO A 114 -24.88 11.19 4.12
CA PRO A 114 -26.26 10.79 4.36
C PRO A 114 -26.61 9.48 3.64
N GLU A 115 -27.27 8.56 4.35
CA GLU A 115 -27.77 7.31 3.78
C GLU A 115 -29.10 7.52 3.05
N ASP A 116 -29.06 8.23 1.92
CA ASP A 116 -30.16 8.23 0.95
C ASP A 116 -30.00 7.07 -0.07
N PRO A 117 -31.04 6.71 -0.83
CA PRO A 117 -31.01 5.55 -1.72
C PRO A 117 -29.97 5.63 -2.85
N VAL A 118 -29.62 6.84 -3.30
CA VAL A 118 -28.70 7.08 -4.42
C VAL A 118 -27.26 7.14 -3.89
N THR A 119 -27.04 7.92 -2.84
CA THR A 119 -25.76 8.06 -2.16
C THR A 119 -25.34 6.73 -1.52
N GLY A 120 -26.27 5.97 -0.95
CA GLY A 120 -25.98 4.70 -0.27
C GLY A 120 -25.44 3.58 -1.17
N VAL A 121 -25.83 3.53 -2.46
CA VAL A 121 -25.26 2.54 -3.40
C VAL A 121 -23.79 2.86 -3.70
N VAL A 122 -23.49 4.14 -3.88
CA VAL A 122 -22.14 4.61 -4.16
C VAL A 122 -21.26 4.47 -2.93
N THR A 123 -21.70 4.93 -1.76
CA THR A 123 -20.97 4.75 -0.50
C THR A 123 -20.62 3.27 -0.23
N LYS A 124 -21.52 2.33 -0.52
CA LYS A 124 -21.23 0.89 -0.40
C LYS A 124 -20.16 0.41 -1.38
N ARG A 125 -20.21 0.85 -2.64
CA ARG A 125 -19.19 0.52 -3.65
C ARG A 125 -17.83 1.11 -3.26
N LEU A 126 -17.82 2.34 -2.75
CA LEU A 126 -16.61 3.02 -2.29
C LEU A 126 -15.98 2.33 -1.08
N ARG A 127 -16.80 1.90 -0.12
CA ARG A 127 -16.33 1.11 1.01
C ARG A 127 -15.69 -0.20 0.55
N ALA A 128 -16.34 -0.94 -0.35
CA ALA A 128 -15.79 -2.19 -0.89
C ALA A 128 -14.43 -2.01 -1.62
N GLN A 129 -14.25 -0.89 -2.34
CA GLN A 129 -12.96 -0.59 -2.97
C GLN A 129 -11.90 -0.17 -1.95
N THR A 130 -12.28 0.57 -0.92
CA THR A 130 -11.40 0.97 0.18
C THR A 130 -10.92 -0.26 0.95
N ASP A 131 -11.80 -1.23 1.18
CA ASP A 131 -11.48 -2.51 1.82
C ASP A 131 -10.46 -3.31 0.98
N ALA A 132 -10.67 -3.38 -0.35
CA ALA A 132 -9.75 -4.08 -1.25
C ALA A 132 -8.35 -3.43 -1.30
N VAL A 133 -8.28 -2.10 -1.30
CA VAL A 133 -7.00 -1.37 -1.20
C VAL A 133 -6.33 -1.69 0.13
N SER A 134 -7.07 -1.63 1.22
CA SER A 134 -6.54 -1.88 2.57
C SER A 134 -5.99 -3.30 2.72
N GLU A 135 -6.70 -4.32 2.21
CA GLU A 135 -6.22 -5.70 2.22
C GLU A 135 -4.86 -5.84 1.54
N HIS A 136 -4.65 -5.13 0.42
CA HIS A 136 -3.37 -5.11 -0.27
C HIS A 136 -2.28 -4.42 0.55
N LEU A 137 -2.57 -3.25 1.15
CA LEU A 137 -1.63 -2.55 2.02
C LEU A 137 -1.19 -3.43 3.20
N TRP A 138 -2.09 -4.22 3.78
CA TRP A 138 -1.75 -5.13 4.87
C TRP A 138 -0.84 -6.26 4.42
N ARG A 139 -1.11 -6.85 3.25
CA ARG A 139 -0.22 -7.86 2.66
C ARG A 139 1.17 -7.29 2.43
N LEU A 140 1.27 -6.09 1.87
CA LEU A 140 2.55 -5.40 1.68
C LEU A 140 3.25 -5.16 3.03
N ALA A 141 2.55 -4.62 4.03
CA ALA A 141 3.09 -4.40 5.36
C ALA A 141 3.65 -5.70 5.98
N GLY A 142 2.90 -6.80 5.87
CA GLY A 142 3.36 -8.12 6.30
C GLY A 142 4.61 -8.62 5.56
N GLN A 143 4.69 -8.36 4.25
CA GLN A 143 5.88 -8.68 3.46
C GLN A 143 7.09 -7.84 3.88
N LEU A 144 6.92 -6.55 4.14
CA LEU A 144 7.99 -5.65 4.58
C LEU A 144 8.61 -6.09 5.91
N VAL A 145 7.78 -6.46 6.89
CA VAL A 145 8.23 -6.98 8.20
C VAL A 145 9.07 -8.25 8.03
N VAL A 146 8.66 -9.14 7.12
CA VAL A 146 9.42 -10.38 6.85
C VAL A 146 10.70 -10.09 6.06
N ALA A 147 10.64 -9.15 5.12
CA ALA A 147 11.73 -8.81 4.21
C ALA A 147 12.85 -8.01 4.86
N GLU A 148 12.65 -7.42 6.04
CA GLU A 148 13.68 -6.63 6.77
C GLU A 148 15.02 -7.38 6.90
N HIS A 149 14.95 -8.70 7.06
CA HIS A 149 16.12 -9.57 7.23
C HIS A 149 16.81 -9.94 5.89
N MET A 150 16.22 -9.58 4.75
CA MET A 150 16.70 -9.89 3.42
C MET A 150 17.36 -8.65 2.81
N ARG A 151 18.62 -8.77 2.39
CA ARG A 151 19.33 -7.69 1.69
C ARG A 151 19.70 -8.15 0.29
N GLY A 152 19.20 -7.45 -0.73
CA GLY A 152 19.51 -7.73 -2.13
C GLY A 152 18.99 -6.65 -3.08
N SER A 153 19.70 -6.44 -4.20
CA SER A 153 19.34 -5.44 -5.21
C SER A 153 17.98 -5.71 -5.87
N ALA A 154 17.62 -6.99 -6.05
CA ALA A 154 16.32 -7.38 -6.60
C ALA A 154 15.16 -6.98 -5.68
N LEU A 155 15.33 -7.12 -4.35
CA LEU A 155 14.35 -6.66 -3.37
C LEU A 155 14.22 -5.14 -3.41
N GLN A 156 15.34 -4.41 -3.41
CA GLN A 156 15.31 -2.94 -3.50
C GLN A 156 14.58 -2.43 -4.76
N GLN A 157 14.80 -3.09 -5.90
CA GLN A 157 14.14 -2.72 -7.14
C GLN A 157 12.63 -2.99 -7.08
N ARG A 158 12.21 -4.09 -6.47
CA ARG A 158 10.79 -4.40 -6.23
C ARG A 158 10.16 -3.36 -5.30
N LEU A 159 10.79 -3.07 -4.17
CA LEU A 159 10.28 -2.09 -3.20
C LEU A 159 10.17 -0.69 -3.82
N ALA A 160 11.10 -0.30 -4.68
CA ALA A 160 11.02 0.97 -5.42
C ALA A 160 9.86 1.00 -6.43
N GLN A 161 9.52 -0.14 -7.05
CA GLN A 161 8.33 -0.22 -7.92
C GLN A 161 7.05 -0.11 -7.10
N GLU A 162 6.96 -0.82 -5.97
CA GLU A 162 5.82 -0.75 -5.05
C GLU A 162 5.63 0.67 -4.51
N ASP A 163 6.71 1.33 -4.08
CA ASP A 163 6.72 2.72 -3.65
C ASP A 163 6.17 3.68 -4.72
N ALA A 164 6.63 3.53 -5.97
CA ALA A 164 6.14 4.34 -7.08
C ALA A 164 4.64 4.14 -7.36
N VAL A 165 4.07 2.97 -7.06
CA VAL A 165 2.63 2.76 -7.21
C VAL A 165 1.85 3.32 -6.02
N LEU A 166 2.37 3.18 -4.78
CA LEU A 166 1.79 3.82 -3.60
C LEU A 166 1.72 5.34 -3.75
N LEU A 167 2.77 5.97 -4.28
CA LEU A 167 2.79 7.41 -4.56
C LEU A 167 1.77 7.83 -5.62
N ARG A 168 1.35 6.93 -6.52
CA ARG A 168 0.27 7.17 -7.49
C ARG A 168 -1.12 7.03 -6.85
N LEU A 169 -1.26 6.21 -5.80
CA LEU A 169 -2.54 6.07 -5.09
C LEU A 169 -2.92 7.33 -4.30
N LEU A 170 -1.95 8.00 -3.66
CA LEU A 170 -2.21 9.21 -2.86
C LEU A 170 -3.04 10.28 -3.57
N PRO A 171 -2.62 10.81 -4.74
CA PRO A 171 -3.40 11.85 -5.44
C PRO A 171 -4.76 11.35 -5.89
N ALA A 172 -4.89 10.05 -6.18
CA ALA A 172 -6.14 9.45 -6.58
C ALA A 172 -7.12 9.36 -5.39
N ILE A 173 -6.67 9.00 -4.18
CA ILE A 173 -7.47 9.00 -2.94
C ILE A 173 -7.89 10.44 -2.58
N GLN A 174 -6.96 11.40 -2.66
CA GLN A 174 -7.24 12.81 -2.38
C GLN A 174 -8.29 13.39 -3.33
N SER A 175 -8.17 13.10 -4.63
CA SER A 175 -9.16 13.55 -5.63
C SER A 175 -10.56 12.97 -5.37
N ALA A 176 -10.61 11.77 -4.80
CA ALA A 176 -11.82 11.08 -4.42
C ALA A 176 -12.47 11.73 -3.18
N GLN A 177 -11.67 12.10 -2.18
CA GLN A 177 -12.11 12.88 -1.01
C GLN A 177 -12.67 14.25 -1.42
N ASP A 178 -11.99 14.97 -2.31
CA ASP A 178 -12.46 16.27 -2.80
C ASP A 178 -13.84 16.19 -3.47
N ASP A 179 -14.11 15.11 -4.21
CA ASP A 179 -15.41 14.89 -4.83
C ASP A 179 -16.48 14.48 -3.80
N LEU A 180 -16.13 13.74 -2.75
CA LEU A 180 -17.04 13.45 -1.63
C LEU A 180 -17.42 14.70 -0.85
N VAL A 181 -16.48 15.62 -0.62
CA VAL A 181 -16.74 16.92 0.00
C VAL A 181 -17.67 17.78 -0.88
N GLN A 182 -17.56 17.70 -2.21
CA GLN A 182 -18.50 18.37 -3.11
C GLN A 182 -19.92 17.79 -3.00
N LEU A 183 -20.05 16.48 -2.76
CA LEU A 183 -21.34 15.82 -2.54
C LEU A 183 -21.99 16.28 -1.22
N THR A 184 -21.22 16.43 -0.14
CA THR A 184 -21.74 16.90 1.15
C THR A 184 -22.15 18.37 1.13
N MET A 185 -21.50 19.21 0.31
CA MET A 185 -21.84 20.63 0.16
C MET A 185 -23.09 20.91 -0.70
N GLY A 186 -23.79 19.89 -1.20
CA GLY A 186 -25.07 20.05 -1.91
C GLY A 186 -24.95 20.61 -3.34
N GLY A 187 -23.82 20.39 -4.00
CA GLY A 187 -23.63 20.70 -5.42
C GLY A 187 -24.41 19.77 -6.35
N ASP A 188 -24.13 19.84 -7.66
CA ASP A 188 -24.72 18.96 -8.68
C ASP A 188 -24.36 17.49 -8.40
N THR A 189 -25.23 16.84 -7.65
CA THR A 189 -24.99 15.59 -6.96
C THR A 189 -24.75 14.48 -7.96
N SER A 190 -25.46 14.49 -9.08
CA SER A 190 -25.32 13.46 -10.13
C SER A 190 -23.97 13.55 -10.85
N ASN A 191 -23.51 14.77 -11.17
CA ASN A 191 -22.22 14.96 -11.83
C ASN A 191 -21.03 14.74 -10.88
N ALA A 192 -21.16 15.09 -9.61
CA ALA A 192 -20.15 14.80 -8.59
C ALA A 192 -20.05 13.28 -8.33
N LEU A 193 -21.18 12.59 -8.27
CA LEU A 193 -21.25 11.14 -8.08
C LEU A 193 -20.60 10.37 -9.23
N GLN A 194 -20.90 10.75 -10.47
CA GLN A 194 -20.33 10.11 -11.66
C GLN A 194 -18.83 10.37 -11.81
N ARG A 195 -18.35 11.58 -11.44
CA ARG A 195 -16.92 11.89 -11.41
C ARG A 195 -16.19 11.10 -10.32
N ALA A 196 -16.74 11.06 -9.12
CA ALA A 196 -16.22 10.27 -8.03
C ALA A 196 -16.09 8.81 -8.49
N GLU A 197 -17.18 8.21 -8.97
CA GLU A 197 -17.20 6.81 -9.42
C GLU A 197 -16.15 6.50 -10.49
N GLY A 198 -15.98 7.37 -11.50
CA GLY A 198 -14.94 7.21 -12.52
C GLY A 198 -13.52 7.22 -11.95
N ARG A 199 -13.22 8.12 -11.00
CA ARG A 199 -11.90 8.20 -10.35
C ARG A 199 -11.64 7.04 -9.40
N PHE A 200 -12.69 6.55 -8.75
CA PHE A 200 -12.64 5.40 -7.87
C PHE A 200 -12.46 4.07 -8.62
N LEU A 201 -12.97 3.96 -9.84
CA LEU A 201 -12.61 2.87 -10.74
C LEU A 201 -11.11 2.89 -11.11
N ALA A 202 -10.55 4.06 -11.38
CA ALA A 202 -9.11 4.22 -11.64
C ALA A 202 -8.26 3.91 -10.39
N LEU A 203 -8.76 4.22 -9.19
CA LEU A 203 -8.15 3.78 -7.92
C LEU A 203 -8.14 2.25 -7.81
N GLY A 204 -9.26 1.60 -8.10
CA GLY A 204 -9.35 0.14 -8.12
C GLY A 204 -8.42 -0.51 -9.15
N GLU A 205 -8.20 0.14 -10.30
CA GLU A 205 -7.23 -0.29 -11.31
C GLU A 205 -5.79 -0.15 -10.80
N THR A 206 -5.45 0.98 -10.17
CA THR A 206 -4.14 1.19 -9.55
C THR A 206 -3.88 0.20 -8.41
N ALA A 207 -4.92 -0.15 -7.63
CA ALA A 207 -4.85 -1.18 -6.60
C ALA A 207 -4.66 -2.59 -7.18
N ARG A 208 -5.23 -2.87 -8.35
CA ARG A 208 -4.97 -4.13 -9.09
C ARG A 208 -3.55 -4.18 -9.63
N GLU A 209 -3.01 -3.07 -10.16
CA GLU A 209 -1.60 -3.00 -10.57
C GLU A 209 -0.67 -3.35 -9.40
N LEU A 210 -0.96 -2.81 -8.21
CA LEU A 210 -0.28 -3.17 -6.97
C LEU A 210 -0.39 -4.67 -6.67
N GLN A 211 -1.59 -5.25 -6.79
CA GLN A 211 -1.83 -6.67 -6.56
C GLN A 211 -0.99 -7.56 -7.49
N ASP A 212 -0.91 -7.22 -8.76
CA ASP A 212 -0.13 -7.97 -9.77
C ASP A 212 1.38 -7.92 -9.50
N LEU A 213 1.88 -6.86 -8.85
CA LEU A 213 3.29 -6.73 -8.45
C LEU A 213 3.62 -7.49 -7.15
N SER A 214 2.61 -7.71 -6.31
CA SER A 214 2.76 -8.37 -5.00
C SER A 214 2.62 -9.90 -5.02
N GLY A 215 1.99 -10.45 -6.07
CA GLY A 215 1.76 -11.90 -6.27
C GLY A 215 2.97 -12.63 -6.82
#